data_AF-A0A084TMZ3-F1
#
_entry.id   AF-A0A084TMZ3-F1
#
_cell.length_a   1.000
_cell.length_b   1.000
_cell.length_c   1.000
_cell.angle_alpha   90.00
_cell.angle_beta   90.00
_cell.angle_gamma   90.00
#
_symmetry.space_group_name_H-M   'P 1'
#
loop_
_entity.id
_entity.type
_entity.pdbx_description
1 polymer ?
#
loop_
_entity_poly.entity_id
_entity_poly.type
_entity_poly.pdbx_seq_one_letter_code
_entity_poly.pdbx_strand_id
1 'polypeptide(L)'
;MSNDLEHLFNRLEGDFDLASPKAGHEKRFMEKLQNASEQKKQNGRFKWLPFVGIAATIALLFSIAVLNTNRQDQTGLASVSPEMAKAESFFISTIAAELKKLNQAENTNTKLIVKDALVQLKKLENDYDLLMLDLSKSGNDQRVIYAMISNFQSRIDILQNTLKQIELINQLKNKHYETNKTL
;
A
#
# COMPACT_ATOMS: atom_id res chain seq x y z
N MET A 1 -51.14 -23.11 -64.49
CA MET A 1 -50.65 -21.80 -63.98
C MET A 1 -49.26 -21.50 -64.52
N SER A 2 -49.01 -21.70 -65.82
CA SER A 2 -47.70 -21.40 -66.44
C SER A 2 -47.80 -20.23 -67.42
N ASN A 3 -49.00 -19.98 -67.95
CA ASN A 3 -49.19 -18.99 -69.01
C ASN A 3 -49.10 -17.53 -68.51
N ASP A 4 -49.43 -17.23 -67.24
CA ASP A 4 -49.44 -15.85 -66.74
C ASP A 4 -48.04 -15.22 -66.62
N LEU A 5 -47.01 -16.02 -66.30
CA LEU A 5 -45.65 -15.53 -66.12
C LEU A 5 -44.94 -15.29 -67.46
N GLU A 6 -45.19 -16.17 -68.43
CA GLU A 6 -44.68 -16.02 -69.80
C GLU A 6 -45.33 -14.82 -70.49
N HIS A 7 -46.63 -14.59 -70.27
CA HIS A 7 -47.31 -13.38 -70.74
C HIS A 7 -46.81 -12.10 -70.06
N LEU A 8 -46.40 -12.15 -68.78
CA LEU A 8 -45.79 -11.00 -68.11
C LEU A 8 -44.42 -10.68 -68.69
N PHE A 9 -43.53 -11.67 -68.85
CA PHE A 9 -42.20 -11.41 -69.42
C PHE A 9 -42.27 -10.93 -70.87
N ASN A 10 -43.10 -11.53 -71.72
CA ASN A 10 -43.27 -11.07 -73.11
C ASN A 10 -43.91 -9.68 -73.19
N ARG A 11 -44.73 -9.28 -72.21
CA ARG A 11 -45.31 -7.93 -72.14
C ARG A 11 -44.28 -6.87 -71.72
N LEU A 12 -43.33 -7.26 -70.86
CA LEU A 12 -42.31 -6.38 -70.29
C LEU A 12 -40.96 -6.48 -71.04
N GLU A 13 -40.88 -7.32 -72.07
CA GLU A 13 -39.71 -7.45 -72.95
C GLU A 13 -39.51 -6.16 -73.75
N GLY A 14 -38.39 -5.47 -73.49
CA GLY A 14 -38.08 -4.15 -74.07
C GLY A 14 -38.34 -2.95 -73.14
N ASP A 15 -39.14 -3.11 -72.08
CA ASP A 15 -39.39 -2.06 -71.07
C ASP A 15 -38.24 -1.94 -70.04
N PHE A 16 -37.25 -2.83 -70.08
CA PHE A 16 -36.12 -2.80 -69.15
C PHE A 16 -34.96 -1.90 -69.62
N ASP A 17 -34.93 -1.52 -70.90
CA ASP A 17 -33.88 -0.67 -71.50
C ASP A 17 -34.26 0.82 -71.53
N LEU A 18 -35.03 1.28 -70.54
CA LEU A 18 -35.58 2.64 -70.51
C LEU A 18 -34.56 3.73 -70.14
N ALA A 19 -33.43 3.41 -69.51
CA ALA A 19 -32.38 4.37 -69.22
C ALA A 19 -31.04 3.71 -68.88
N SER A 20 -29.95 4.26 -69.39
CA SER A 20 -28.61 3.90 -68.92
C SER A 20 -28.28 4.60 -67.59
N PRO A 21 -27.50 3.94 -66.70
CA PRO A 21 -27.06 4.56 -65.46
C PRO A 21 -26.31 5.87 -65.68
N LYS A 22 -26.44 6.81 -64.72
CA LYS A 22 -25.69 8.07 -64.75
C LYS A 22 -24.18 7.83 -64.87
N ALA A 23 -23.49 8.67 -65.66
CA ALA A 23 -22.04 8.59 -65.83
C ALA A 23 -21.30 8.41 -64.48
N GLY A 24 -20.28 7.55 -64.48
CA GLY A 24 -19.54 7.16 -63.29
C GLY A 24 -20.24 6.15 -62.36
N HIS A 25 -21.38 5.56 -62.79
CA HIS A 25 -22.05 4.49 -62.03
C HIS A 25 -21.13 3.29 -61.78
N GLU A 26 -20.43 2.82 -62.80
CA GLU A 26 -19.48 1.70 -62.66
C GLU A 26 -18.38 2.02 -61.66
N LYS A 27 -17.83 3.23 -61.70
CA LYS A 27 -16.82 3.69 -60.72
C LYS A 27 -17.38 3.72 -59.29
N ARG A 28 -18.58 4.27 -59.07
CA ARG A 28 -19.24 4.28 -57.74
C ARG A 28 -19.60 2.87 -57.27
N PHE A 29 -19.98 2.00 -58.20
CA PHE A 29 -20.29 0.61 -57.91
C PHE A 29 -19.03 -0.15 -57.49
N MET A 30 -17.93 0.00 -58.23
CA MET A 30 -16.63 -0.58 -57.90
C MET A 30 -16.06 -0.01 -56.60
N GLU A 31 -16.23 1.28 -56.33
CA GLU A 31 -15.86 1.90 -55.06
C GLU A 31 -16.67 1.32 -53.90
N LYS A 32 -17.99 1.12 -54.08
CA LYS A 32 -18.84 0.47 -53.08
C LYS A 32 -18.51 -1.02 -52.91
N LEU A 33 -18.10 -1.70 -53.98
CA LEU A 33 -17.68 -3.10 -53.97
C LEU A 33 -16.33 -3.26 -53.27
N GLN A 34 -15.36 -2.38 -53.53
CA GLN A 34 -14.07 -2.34 -52.86
C GLN A 34 -14.22 -2.01 -51.38
N ASN A 35 -15.03 -1.00 -51.04
CA ASN A 35 -15.37 -0.65 -49.65
C ASN A 35 -16.16 -1.76 -48.92
N ALA A 36 -16.81 -2.68 -49.66
CA ALA A 36 -17.46 -3.86 -49.09
C ALA A 36 -16.50 -5.08 -49.01
N SER A 37 -15.49 -5.17 -49.88
CA SER A 37 -14.45 -6.22 -49.89
C SER A 37 -13.26 -5.93 -48.98
N GLU A 38 -13.06 -4.67 -48.60
CA GLU A 38 -12.43 -4.32 -47.33
C GLU A 38 -13.39 -4.77 -46.23
N GLN A 39 -13.35 -6.08 -45.99
CA GLN A 39 -13.72 -6.66 -44.74
C GLN A 39 -13.23 -5.68 -43.68
N LYS A 40 -14.17 -5.17 -42.88
CA LYS A 40 -13.86 -4.76 -41.51
C LYS A 40 -12.83 -5.76 -41.04
N LYS A 41 -11.56 -5.33 -40.93
CA LYS A 41 -10.68 -5.95 -39.97
C LYS A 41 -11.56 -5.98 -38.73
N GLN A 42 -11.85 -7.17 -38.25
CA GLN A 42 -12.08 -7.31 -36.84
C GLN A 42 -10.79 -6.77 -36.23
N ASN A 43 -10.71 -5.45 -36.05
CA ASN A 43 -9.82 -4.86 -35.08
C ASN A 43 -10.44 -5.37 -33.80
N GLY A 44 -10.00 -6.57 -33.42
CA GLY A 44 -10.48 -7.28 -32.26
C GLY A 44 -10.50 -6.25 -31.18
N ARG A 45 -11.70 -5.99 -30.64
CA ARG A 45 -11.91 -5.12 -29.49
C ARG A 45 -10.68 -5.29 -28.64
N PHE A 46 -9.88 -4.23 -28.53
CA PHE A 46 -8.56 -4.27 -27.93
C PHE A 46 -8.74 -5.05 -26.62
N LYS A 47 -8.38 -6.34 -26.57
CA LYS A 47 -8.71 -7.20 -25.43
C LYS A 47 -7.85 -6.83 -24.20
N TRP A 48 -7.08 -5.75 -24.35
CA TRP A 48 -6.39 -5.01 -23.33
C TRP A 48 -7.19 -3.85 -22.75
N LEU A 49 -8.36 -3.47 -23.29
CA LEU A 49 -9.22 -2.45 -22.67
C LEU A 49 -9.56 -2.74 -21.19
N PRO A 50 -9.85 -4.00 -20.74
CA PRO A 50 -9.97 -4.25 -19.31
C PRO A 50 -8.62 -4.12 -18.58
N PHE A 51 -7.51 -4.48 -19.22
CA PHE A 51 -6.17 -4.37 -18.61
C PHE A 51 -5.63 -2.93 -18.56
N VAL A 52 -6.05 -2.04 -19.46
CA VAL A 52 -5.69 -0.60 -19.43
C VAL A 52 -6.52 0.10 -18.36
N GLY A 53 -7.80 -0.26 -18.19
CA GLY A 53 -8.60 0.19 -17.04
C GLY A 53 -7.99 -0.28 -15.71
N ILE A 54 -7.63 -1.56 -15.62
CA ILE A 54 -6.98 -2.13 -14.43
C ILE A 54 -5.61 -1.48 -14.20
N ALA A 55 -4.74 -1.39 -15.20
CA ALA A 55 -3.42 -0.77 -15.07
C ALA A 55 -3.52 0.72 -14.74
N ALA A 56 -4.48 1.46 -15.30
CA ALA A 56 -4.72 2.86 -14.95
C ALA A 56 -5.24 2.99 -13.51
N THR A 57 -6.13 2.10 -13.05
CA THR A 57 -6.56 2.09 -11.64
C THR A 57 -5.44 1.70 -10.69
N ILE A 58 -4.59 0.72 -11.03
CA ILE A 58 -3.42 0.34 -10.25
C ILE A 58 -2.41 1.48 -10.24
N ALA A 59 -2.12 2.10 -11.38
CA ALA A 59 -1.22 3.25 -11.48
C ALA A 59 -1.78 4.49 -10.77
N LEU A 60 -3.09 4.70 -10.76
CA LEU A 60 -3.76 5.77 -10.01
C LEU A 60 -3.68 5.49 -8.51
N LEU A 61 -3.98 4.27 -8.07
CA LEU A 61 -3.85 3.87 -6.66
C LEU A 61 -2.39 3.92 -6.21
N PHE A 62 -1.43 3.49 -7.03
CA PHE A 62 -0.01 3.64 -6.77
C PHE A 62 0.41 5.11 -6.77
N SER A 63 -0.08 5.93 -7.70
CA SER A 63 0.22 7.36 -7.74
C SER A 63 -0.32 8.05 -6.49
N ILE A 64 -1.56 7.78 -6.10
CA ILE A 64 -2.18 8.30 -4.87
C ILE A 64 -1.42 7.79 -3.64
N ALA A 65 -1.03 6.51 -3.60
CA ALA A 65 -0.23 5.95 -2.52
C ALA A 65 1.16 6.62 -2.44
N VAL A 66 1.85 6.80 -3.57
CA VAL A 66 3.16 7.46 -3.66
C VAL A 66 3.06 8.95 -3.30
N LEU A 67 2.02 9.65 -3.74
CA LEU A 67 1.73 11.03 -3.37
C LEU A 67 1.42 11.16 -1.86
N ASN A 68 0.75 10.18 -1.25
CA ASN A 68 0.51 10.14 0.19
C ASN A 68 1.75 9.74 1.00
N THR A 69 2.64 8.89 0.48
CA THR A 69 3.91 8.55 1.17
C THR A 69 4.94 9.68 1.14
N ASN A 70 4.86 10.58 0.15
CA ASN A 70 5.76 11.75 0.06
C ASN A 70 5.35 12.91 0.97
N ARG A 71 4.14 12.86 1.54
CA ARG A 71 3.78 13.67 2.72
C ARG A 71 4.23 12.93 3.97
N GLN A 72 5.55 12.81 4.11
CA GLN A 72 6.11 12.51 5.42
C GLN A 72 6.00 13.81 6.21
N ASP A 73 4.78 14.14 6.66
CA ASP A 73 4.59 15.16 7.67
C ASP A 73 5.49 14.74 8.83
N GLN A 74 6.58 15.47 9.04
CA GLN A 74 7.45 15.22 10.16
C GLN A 74 6.59 15.46 11.39
N THR A 75 6.29 14.39 12.13
CA THR A 75 5.52 14.43 13.37
C THR A 75 6.44 14.24 14.56
N GLY A 76 6.00 14.66 15.74
CA GLY A 76 6.78 14.50 16.96
C GLY A 76 8.02 15.38 17.01
N LEU A 77 9.11 14.92 17.60
CA LEU A 77 10.32 15.73 17.76
C LEU A 77 10.98 16.01 16.40
N ALA A 78 10.80 15.13 15.42
CA ALA A 78 11.29 15.36 14.07
C ALA A 78 10.72 16.64 13.43
N SER A 79 9.54 17.11 13.85
CA SER A 79 8.92 18.34 13.35
C SER A 79 9.53 19.62 13.91
N VAL A 80 10.37 19.53 14.95
CA VAL A 80 10.91 20.68 15.69
C VAL A 80 12.19 21.20 15.03
N SER A 81 13.16 20.31 14.78
CA SER A 81 14.42 20.66 14.12
C SER A 81 15.11 19.42 13.54
N PRO A 82 16.08 19.57 12.62
CA PRO A 82 16.88 18.46 12.12
C PRO A 82 17.65 17.70 13.22
N GLU A 83 18.13 18.41 14.25
CA GLU A 83 18.81 17.81 15.40
C GLU A 83 17.84 16.99 16.25
N MET A 84 16.61 17.49 16.44
CA MET A 84 15.57 16.77 17.16
C MET A 84 15.09 15.52 16.40
N ALA A 85 15.03 15.57 15.07
CA ALA A 85 14.79 14.39 14.23
C ALA A 85 15.88 13.32 14.40
N LYS A 86 17.16 13.73 14.46
CA LYS A 86 18.28 12.81 14.73
C LYS A 86 18.17 12.20 16.12
N ALA A 87 17.83 13.00 17.13
CA ALA A 87 17.65 12.52 18.49
C ALA A 87 16.50 11.50 18.59
N GLU A 88 15.35 11.78 17.97
CA GLU A 88 14.22 10.84 17.92
C GLU A 88 14.61 9.51 17.26
N SER A 89 15.29 9.56 16.11
CA SER A 89 15.79 8.37 15.42
C SER A 89 16.77 7.56 16.28
N PHE A 90 17.65 8.24 17.02
CA PHE A 90 18.55 7.60 17.97
C PHE A 90 17.79 6.88 19.10
N PHE A 91 16.78 7.50 19.70
CA PHE A 91 15.98 6.88 20.75
C PHE A 91 15.16 5.70 20.23
N ILE A 92 14.50 5.84 19.07
CA ILE A 92 13.73 4.76 18.45
C ILE A 92 14.61 3.55 18.16
N SER A 93 15.78 3.75 17.54
CA SER A 93 16.71 2.66 17.24
C SER A 93 17.27 2.01 18.49
N THR A 94 17.58 2.78 19.53
CA THR A 94 18.03 2.26 20.83
C THR A 94 16.95 1.40 21.49
N ILE A 95 15.70 1.89 21.55
CA ILE A 95 14.57 1.14 22.12
C ILE A 95 14.34 -0.16 21.35
N ALA A 96 14.40 -0.13 20.01
CA ALA A 96 14.24 -1.32 19.19
C ALA A 96 15.34 -2.36 19.47
N ALA A 97 16.59 -1.92 19.64
CA ALA A 97 17.71 -2.79 19.98
C ALA A 97 17.54 -3.42 21.38
N GLU A 98 17.14 -2.64 22.38
CA GLU A 98 16.89 -3.14 23.73
C GLU A 98 15.68 -4.09 23.80
N LEU A 99 14.60 -3.80 23.07
CA LEU A 99 13.44 -4.69 22.95
C LEU A 99 13.84 -6.04 22.33
N LYS A 100 14.72 -6.02 21.31
CA LYS A 100 15.26 -7.24 20.72
C LYS A 100 16.04 -8.08 21.73
N LYS A 101 16.88 -7.44 22.56
CA LYS A 101 17.59 -8.13 23.65
C LYS A 101 16.60 -8.73 24.66
N LEU A 102 15.56 -7.97 25.03
CA LEU A 102 14.55 -8.42 25.98
C LEU A 102 13.83 -9.67 25.47
N ASN A 103 13.39 -9.66 24.21
CA ASN A 103 12.72 -10.80 23.59
C ASN A 103 13.62 -12.05 23.52
N GLN A 104 14.93 -11.87 23.32
CA GLN A 104 15.90 -12.97 23.32
C GLN A 104 16.16 -13.53 24.73
N ALA A 105 15.98 -12.72 25.77
CA ALA A 105 16.21 -13.11 27.16
C ALA A 105 14.95 -13.71 27.84
N GLU A 106 13.79 -13.65 27.19
CA GLU A 106 12.55 -14.23 27.68
C GLU A 106 12.64 -15.77 27.78
N ASN A 107 12.26 -16.31 28.94
CA ASN A 107 12.11 -17.72 29.18
C ASN A 107 11.01 -17.97 30.23
N THR A 108 10.69 -19.24 30.52
CA THR A 108 9.61 -19.61 31.45
C THR A 108 9.69 -18.91 32.82
N ASN A 109 10.90 -18.66 33.33
CA ASN A 109 11.11 -18.06 34.66
C ASN A 109 11.04 -16.52 34.63
N THR A 110 11.22 -15.90 33.46
CA THR A 110 11.28 -14.44 33.30
C THR A 110 10.05 -13.87 32.61
N LYS A 111 9.17 -14.72 32.08
CA LYS A 111 7.97 -14.33 31.34
C LYS A 111 7.08 -13.31 32.07
N LEU A 112 6.93 -13.42 33.38
CA LEU A 112 6.10 -12.49 34.16
C LEU A 112 6.68 -11.07 34.18
N ILE A 113 7.99 -10.93 34.44
CA ILE A 113 8.63 -9.61 34.48
C ILE A 113 8.74 -8.99 33.08
N VAL A 114 8.94 -9.81 32.03
CA VAL A 114 8.90 -9.34 30.64
C VAL A 114 7.51 -8.82 30.29
N LYS A 115 6.46 -9.57 30.64
CA LYS A 115 5.07 -9.14 30.40
C LYS A 115 4.75 -7.82 31.09
N ASP A 116 5.14 -7.66 32.34
CA ASP A 116 4.92 -6.42 33.10
C ASP A 116 5.64 -5.23 32.44
N ALA A 117 6.91 -5.40 32.05
CA ALA A 117 7.66 -4.38 31.33
C ALA A 117 6.98 -3.96 30.02
N LEU A 118 6.47 -4.93 29.24
CA LEU A 118 5.73 -4.64 27.99
C LEU A 118 4.45 -3.83 28.24
N VAL A 119 3.74 -4.10 29.33
CA VAL A 119 2.55 -3.31 29.72
C VAL A 119 2.95 -1.86 30.05
N GLN A 120 4.01 -1.66 30.82
CA GLN A 120 4.50 -0.32 31.15
C GLN A 120 4.98 0.43 29.90
N LEU A 121 5.70 -0.25 28.99
CA LEU A 121 6.11 0.33 27.72
C LEU A 121 4.91 0.74 26.86
N LYS A 122 3.85 -0.06 26.85
CA LYS A 122 2.64 0.27 26.08
C LYS A 122 1.95 1.53 26.62
N LYS A 123 1.96 1.71 27.94
CA LYS A 123 1.44 2.94 28.55
C LYS A 123 2.27 4.16 28.09
N LEU A 124 3.60 4.08 28.16
CA LEU A 124 4.48 5.16 27.72
C LEU A 124 4.35 5.44 26.22
N GLU A 125 4.17 4.42 25.39
CA GLU A 125 3.90 4.62 23.96
C GLU A 125 2.62 5.43 23.73
N ASN A 126 1.52 5.08 24.41
CA ASN A 126 0.28 5.84 24.30
C ASN A 126 0.44 7.29 24.83
N ASP A 127 1.20 7.47 25.91
CA ASP A 127 1.50 8.82 26.45
C ASP A 127 2.32 9.64 25.43
N TYR A 128 3.23 9.01 24.69
CA TYR A 128 3.99 9.67 23.62
C TYR A 128 3.09 10.11 22.46
N ASP A 129 2.13 9.27 22.05
CA ASP A 129 1.15 9.62 21.01
C ASP A 129 0.33 10.87 21.40
N LEU A 130 -0.06 10.97 22.68
CA LEU A 130 -0.73 12.17 23.20
C LEU A 130 0.19 13.39 23.19
N LEU A 131 1.44 13.24 23.59
CA LEU A 131 2.42 14.32 23.55
C LEU A 131 2.70 14.82 22.12
N MET A 132 2.66 13.95 21.11
CA MET A 132 2.76 14.39 19.71
C MET A 132 1.61 15.33 19.31
N LEU A 133 0.39 15.02 19.75
CA LEU A 133 -0.78 15.87 19.51
C LEU A 133 -0.64 17.21 20.24
N ASP A 134 -0.19 17.18 21.49
CA ASP A 134 0.01 18.38 22.29
C ASP A 134 1.15 19.26 21.75
N LEU A 135 2.21 18.66 21.21
CA LEU A 135 3.33 19.38 20.58
C LEU A 135 2.84 20.18 19.36
N SER A 136 2.05 19.53 18.51
CA SER A 136 1.44 20.17 17.34
C SER A 136 0.50 21.32 17.74
N LYS A 137 -0.36 21.09 18.74
CA LYS A 137 -1.32 22.10 19.21
C LYS A 137 -0.66 23.29 19.92
N SER A 138 0.44 23.05 20.64
CA SER A 138 1.12 24.06 21.45
C SER A 138 2.13 24.90 20.67
N GLY A 139 2.39 24.58 19.39
CA GLY A 139 3.38 25.29 18.59
C GLY A 139 4.82 25.01 19.03
N ASN A 140 5.13 23.74 19.31
CA ASN A 140 6.45 23.27 19.76
C ASN A 140 6.85 23.77 21.17
N ASP A 141 5.93 23.72 22.14
CA ASP A 141 6.24 24.07 23.54
C ASP A 141 7.39 23.22 24.08
N GLN A 142 8.43 23.88 24.61
CA GLN A 142 9.63 23.23 25.16
C GLN A 142 9.32 22.24 26.29
N ARG A 143 8.24 22.46 27.06
CA ARG A 143 7.80 21.54 28.12
C ARG A 143 7.27 20.24 27.54
N VAL A 144 6.56 20.30 26.41
CA VAL A 144 6.08 19.11 25.70
C VAL A 144 7.27 18.36 25.09
N ILE A 145 8.21 19.07 24.48
CA ILE A 145 9.47 18.48 23.98
C ILE A 145 10.22 17.74 25.10
N TYR A 146 10.37 18.37 26.26
CA TYR A 146 11.00 17.75 27.43
C TYR A 146 10.25 16.48 27.88
N ALA A 147 8.92 16.53 27.94
CA ALA A 147 8.10 15.37 28.29
C ALA A 147 8.27 14.22 27.27
N MET A 148 8.37 14.51 25.98
CA MET A 148 8.62 13.51 24.93
C MET A 148 10.00 12.86 25.06
N ILE A 149 11.04 13.65 25.35
CA ILE A 149 12.39 13.12 25.61
C ILE A 149 12.37 12.24 26.88
N SER A 150 11.72 12.72 27.94
CA SER A 150 11.60 11.98 29.21
C SER A 150 10.83 10.67 29.04
N ASN A 151 9.83 10.63 28.16
CA ASN A 151 9.14 9.40 27.80
C ASN A 151 10.10 8.37 27.16
N PHE A 152 10.91 8.78 26.17
CA PHE A 152 11.92 7.90 25.58
C PHE A 152 12.92 7.38 26.62
N GLN A 153 13.42 8.25 27.50
CA GLN A 153 14.33 7.86 28.58
C GLN A 153 13.67 6.83 29.51
N SER A 154 12.43 7.07 29.92
CA SER A 154 11.67 6.15 30.78
C SER A 154 11.49 4.76 30.15
N ARG A 155 11.23 4.71 28.83
CA ARG A 155 11.13 3.43 28.09
C ARG A 155 12.45 2.68 28.10
N ILE A 156 13.57 3.38 27.91
CA ILE A 156 14.91 2.78 27.95
C ILE A 156 15.22 2.27 29.37
N ASP A 157 14.90 3.05 30.40
CA ASP A 157 15.12 2.67 31.80
C ASP A 157 14.34 1.39 32.17
N ILE A 158 13.08 1.28 31.75
CA ILE A 158 12.27 0.07 31.95
C ILE A 158 12.94 -1.13 31.27
N LEU A 159 13.37 -0.99 30.01
CA LEU A 159 14.01 -2.08 29.27
C LEU A 159 15.31 -2.54 29.94
N GLN A 160 16.18 -1.60 30.29
CA GLN A 160 17.46 -1.89 30.93
C GLN A 160 17.28 -2.53 32.31
N ASN A 161 16.36 -2.01 33.12
CA ASN A 161 16.10 -2.56 34.45
C ASN A 161 15.48 -3.96 34.37
N THR A 162 14.64 -4.22 33.37
CA THR A 162 14.07 -5.56 33.14
C THR A 162 15.15 -6.55 32.72
N LEU A 163 16.04 -6.16 31.81
CA LEU A 163 17.17 -7.00 31.40
C LEU A 163 18.11 -7.34 32.58
N LYS A 164 18.40 -6.36 33.44
CA LYS A 164 19.19 -6.59 34.67
C LYS A 164 18.51 -7.59 35.61
N GLN A 165 17.19 -7.48 35.79
CA GLN A 165 16.42 -8.43 36.61
C GLN A 165 16.44 -9.84 36.02
N ILE A 166 16.32 -9.97 34.70
CA ILE A 166 16.44 -11.25 34.00
C ILE A 166 17.81 -11.87 34.25
N GLU A 167 18.87 -11.09 34.12
CA GLU A 167 20.24 -11.56 34.38
C GLU A 167 20.39 -12.08 35.81
N LEU A 168 19.90 -11.35 36.81
CA LEU A 168 19.93 -11.76 38.21
C LEU A 168 19.17 -13.08 38.43
N ILE A 169 17.97 -13.23 37.87
CA ILE A 169 17.18 -14.47 37.96
C ILE A 169 17.95 -15.65 37.37
N ASN A 170 18.57 -15.46 36.20
CA ASN A 170 19.34 -16.51 35.54
C ASN A 170 20.59 -16.90 36.35
N GLN A 171 21.29 -15.94 36.95
CA GLN A 171 22.45 -16.19 37.81
C GLN A 171 22.07 -16.98 39.08
N LEU A 172 20.96 -16.62 39.73
CA LEU A 172 20.47 -17.33 40.91
C LEU A 172 20.11 -18.79 40.60
N LYS A 173 19.44 -19.02 39.46
CA LYS A 173 19.09 -20.36 39.00
C LYS A 173 20.34 -21.24 38.81
N ASN A 174 21.37 -20.70 38.17
CA ASN A 174 22.61 -21.43 37.91
C ASN A 174 23.34 -21.81 39.20
N LYS A 175 23.43 -20.90 40.18
CA LYS A 175 24.04 -21.20 41.50
C LYS A 175 23.33 -22.36 42.21
N HIS A 176 21.99 -22.38 42.21
CA HIS A 176 21.23 -23.47 42.84
C HIS A 176 21.45 -24.83 42.16
N TYR A 177 21.67 -24.89 40.84
CA TYR A 177 21.96 -26.15 40.16
C TYR A 177 23.34 -26.72 40.49
N GLU A 178 24.36 -25.88 40.64
CA GLU A 178 25.72 -26.34 40.98
C GLU A 178 25.77 -26.91 42.41
N THR A 179 25.08 -26.30 43.37
CA THR A 179 25.03 -26.78 44.77
C THR A 179 24.30 -28.13 44.91
N ASN A 180 23.26 -28.37 44.10
CA ASN A 180 22.51 -29.63 44.13
C ASN A 180 23.19 -30.79 43.36
N LYS A 181 24.23 -30.53 42.56
CA LYS A 181 25.03 -31.56 41.88
C LYS A 181 26.25 -32.02 42.66
N THR A 182 26.66 -31.23 43.67
CA THR A 182 27.85 -31.50 44.49
C THR A 182 27.54 -32.17 45.84
N LEU A 183 26.26 -32.50 46.06
CA LEU A 183 25.76 -33.34 47.17
C LEU A 183 25.30 -34.69 46.61
#